data_AF-A0A6L5GB36-F1
#
_entry.id   AF-A0A6L5GB36-F1
#
_cell.length_a   1.000
_cell.length_b   1.000
_cell.length_c   1.000
_cell.angle_alpha   90.00
_cell.angle_beta   90.00
_cell.angle_gamma   90.00
#
_symmetry.space_group_name_H-M   'P 1'
#
loop_
_entity.id
_entity.type
_entity.pdbx_description
1 polymer ?
#
loop_
_entity_poly.entity_id
_entity_poly.type
_entity_poly.pdbx_seq_one_letter_code
_entity_poly.pdbx_strand_id
1 'polypeptide(L)'
;MTEKLAIRTDAAPAPAHAFPQGVRKGPLLTVSGQGPVDPATGEYLYPGDVKAQTRRTLENVAAIVEAGGAAFADVMMLRVYLADRGDFAAMNEVYEAFLAERIGGAAPYPCRTTVVCTLPRAEMLVEIDALACVD
;
A
#
# COMPACT_ATOMS: atom_id res chain seq x y z
N MET A 1 10.94 2.69 -26.76
CA MET A 1 10.85 3.04 -25.33
C MET A 1 9.47 2.65 -24.85
N THR A 2 9.33 1.89 -23.78
CA THR A 2 8.00 1.56 -23.25
C THR A 2 7.32 2.82 -22.71
N GLU A 3 6.03 2.97 -23.01
CA GLU A 3 5.19 4.06 -22.53
C GLU A 3 5.10 4.05 -21.00
N LYS A 4 4.95 5.25 -20.41
CA LYS A 4 4.71 5.44 -18.98
C LYS A 4 3.20 5.55 -18.77
N LEU A 5 2.60 4.55 -18.14
CA LEU A 5 1.16 4.44 -17.93
C LEU A 5 0.80 4.83 -16.50
N ALA A 6 -0.18 5.70 -16.33
CA ALA A 6 -0.78 5.98 -15.03
C ALA A 6 -1.83 4.91 -14.71
N ILE A 7 -1.76 4.34 -13.51
CA ILE A 7 -2.72 3.34 -13.04
C ILE A 7 -3.88 4.05 -12.35
N ARG A 8 -5.10 3.56 -12.60
CA ARG A 8 -6.36 4.07 -12.04
C ARG A 8 -7.28 2.91 -11.68
N THR A 9 -7.88 2.98 -10.49
CA THR A 9 -8.92 2.06 -10.02
C THR A 9 -9.84 2.78 -9.03
N ASP A 10 -11.12 2.40 -9.03
CA ASP A 10 -12.12 2.87 -8.05
C ASP A 10 -12.07 2.06 -6.74
N ALA A 11 -11.27 0.99 -6.69
CA ALA A 11 -11.07 0.18 -5.48
C ALA A 11 -9.99 0.73 -4.53
N ALA A 12 -9.32 1.82 -4.92
CA ALA A 12 -8.35 2.54 -4.10
C ALA A 12 -8.66 4.05 -4.12
N PRO A 13 -8.25 4.81 -3.09
CA PRO A 13 -8.52 6.25 -3.01
C PRO A 13 -8.03 7.00 -4.24
N ALA A 14 -8.86 7.93 -4.74
CA ALA A 14 -8.43 8.84 -5.79
C ALA A 14 -7.25 9.70 -5.29
N PRO A 15 -6.30 10.07 -6.16
CA PRO A 15 -5.16 10.86 -5.72
C PRO A 15 -5.58 12.23 -5.18
N ALA A 16 -5.06 12.61 -4.01
CA ALA A 16 -5.36 13.90 -3.39
C ALA A 16 -4.69 15.09 -4.10
N HIS A 17 -3.58 14.86 -4.80
CA HIS A 17 -2.76 15.90 -5.44
C HIS A 17 -2.21 15.45 -6.81
N ALA A 18 -1.21 16.19 -7.33
CA ALA A 18 -0.59 15.97 -8.65
C ALA A 18 0.34 14.74 -8.70
N PHE A 19 -0.17 13.58 -8.33
CA PHE A 19 0.48 12.28 -8.50
C PHE A 19 -0.57 11.21 -8.82
N PRO A 20 -0.24 10.12 -9.53
CA PRO A 20 -1.18 9.02 -9.79
C PRO A 20 -1.21 8.02 -8.62
N GLN A 21 -2.22 7.15 -8.57
CA GLN A 21 -2.28 6.01 -7.63
C GLN A 21 -1.06 5.10 -7.83
N GLY A 22 -0.71 4.83 -9.09
CA GLY A 22 0.51 4.14 -9.46
C GLY A 22 0.97 4.49 -10.86
N VAL A 23 2.18 4.06 -11.20
CA VAL A 23 2.77 4.21 -12.53
C VAL A 23 3.39 2.90 -12.95
N ARG A 24 3.12 2.48 -14.18
CA ARG A 24 3.83 1.39 -14.84
C ARG A 24 4.72 1.93 -15.96
N LYS A 25 5.94 1.40 -16.08
CA LYS A 25 6.82 1.62 -17.24
C LYS A 25 7.56 0.33 -17.56
N GLY A 26 7.16 -0.35 -18.64
CA GLY A 26 7.63 -1.72 -18.88
C GLY A 26 7.12 -2.65 -17.78
N PRO A 27 7.98 -3.52 -17.22
CA PRO A 27 7.56 -4.44 -16.18
C PRO A 27 7.47 -3.79 -14.80
N LEU A 28 8.08 -2.61 -14.60
CA LEU A 28 8.09 -1.97 -13.28
C LEU A 28 6.78 -1.25 -13.01
N LEU A 29 6.17 -1.56 -11.87
CA LEU A 29 4.99 -0.91 -11.33
C LEU A 29 5.30 -0.29 -9.96
N THR A 30 5.15 1.02 -9.83
CA THR A 30 5.30 1.74 -8.56
C THR A 30 3.93 2.20 -8.08
N VAL A 31 3.61 1.95 -6.81
CA VAL A 31 2.40 2.44 -6.15
C VAL A 31 2.78 3.64 -5.28
N SER A 32 2.00 4.72 -5.34
CA SER A 32 2.14 5.87 -4.44
C SER A 32 1.75 5.49 -3.02
N GLY A 33 2.27 6.21 -2.02
CA GLY A 33 1.89 6.01 -0.62
C GLY A 33 0.36 5.98 -0.44
N GLN A 34 -0.13 4.88 0.14
CA GLN A 34 -1.53 4.68 0.49
C GLN A 34 -1.70 4.83 1.99
N GLY A 35 -2.83 5.41 2.39
CA GLY A 35 -3.29 5.49 3.77
C GLY A 35 -4.57 4.68 3.99
N PRO A 36 -5.15 4.78 5.21
CA PRO A 36 -6.34 4.03 5.62
C PRO A 36 -7.62 4.71 5.13
N VAL A 37 -7.69 5.03 3.85
CA VAL A 37 -8.77 5.82 3.26
C VAL A 37 -9.79 4.91 2.60
N ASP A 38 -11.08 5.22 2.79
CA ASP A 38 -12.17 4.61 2.05
C ASP A 38 -12.16 5.08 0.58
N PRO A 39 -12.03 4.19 -0.41
CA PRO A 39 -12.00 4.57 -1.82
C PRO A 39 -13.35 5.12 -2.31
N ALA A 40 -14.47 4.76 -1.68
CA ALA A 40 -15.79 5.21 -2.08
C ALA A 40 -16.10 6.62 -1.56
N THR A 41 -15.67 6.94 -0.33
CA THR A 41 -16.02 8.22 0.33
C THR A 41 -14.85 9.20 0.41
N GLY A 42 -13.61 8.71 0.35
CA GLY A 42 -12.40 9.51 0.59
C GLY A 42 -12.14 9.80 2.08
N GLU A 43 -12.90 9.19 3.00
CA GLU A 43 -12.73 9.38 4.44
C GLU A 43 -11.56 8.58 5.00
N TYR A 44 -10.86 9.15 5.98
CA TYR A 44 -9.83 8.45 6.75
C TYR A 44 -10.51 7.59 7.80
N LEU A 45 -10.26 6.29 7.74
CA LEU A 45 -10.92 5.29 8.57
C LEU A 45 -10.09 4.94 9.81
N TYR A 46 -10.80 4.40 10.81
CA TYR A 46 -10.23 3.76 12.01
C TYR A 46 -9.28 4.67 12.83
N PRO A 47 -9.76 5.85 13.28
CA PRO A 47 -8.94 6.75 14.09
C PRO A 47 -8.46 6.05 15.38
N GLY A 48 -7.16 6.04 15.61
CA GLY A 48 -6.56 5.43 16.80
C GLY A 48 -6.37 3.90 16.75
N ASP A 49 -6.72 3.24 15.66
CA ASP A 49 -6.53 1.78 15.50
C ASP A 49 -5.55 1.47 14.37
N VAL A 50 -4.26 1.33 14.72
CA VAL A 50 -3.21 1.06 13.74
C VAL A 50 -3.39 -0.30 13.03
N LYS A 51 -4.04 -1.27 13.67
CA LYS A 51 -4.27 -2.60 13.07
C LYS A 51 -5.25 -2.48 11.91
N ALA A 52 -6.40 -1.88 12.18
CA ALA A 52 -7.43 -1.65 11.16
C ALA A 52 -6.91 -0.72 10.04
N GLN A 53 -6.15 0.33 10.40
CA GLN A 53 -5.51 1.20 9.40
C GLN A 53 -4.51 0.44 8.53
N THR A 54 -3.66 -0.42 9.11
CA THR A 54 -2.67 -1.22 8.36
C THR A 54 -3.35 -2.12 7.34
N ARG A 55 -4.41 -2.82 7.75
CA ARG A 55 -5.22 -3.66 6.84
C ARG A 55 -5.74 -2.84 5.66
N ARG A 56 -6.46 -1.75 5.94
CA ARG A 56 -7.07 -0.91 4.91
C ARG A 56 -6.04 -0.32 3.95
N THR A 57 -4.91 0.13 4.47
CA THR A 57 -3.79 0.64 3.69
C THR A 57 -3.22 -0.42 2.74
N LEU A 58 -3.00 -1.65 3.22
CA LEU A 58 -2.52 -2.75 2.37
C LEU A 58 -3.56 -3.17 1.30
N GLU A 59 -4.86 -3.14 1.63
CA GLU A 59 -5.94 -3.37 0.66
C GLU A 59 -5.94 -2.34 -0.47
N ASN A 60 -5.72 -1.06 -0.12
CA ASN A 60 -5.58 0.02 -1.11
C ASN A 60 -4.35 -0.18 -2.00
N VAL A 61 -3.21 -0.57 -1.43
CA VAL A 61 -2.01 -0.92 -2.21
C VAL A 61 -2.32 -2.07 -3.18
N ALA A 62 -2.94 -3.13 -2.69
CA ALA A 62 -3.21 -4.32 -3.49
C ALA A 62 -4.16 -4.04 -4.65
N ALA A 63 -5.20 -3.23 -4.43
CA ALA A 63 -6.11 -2.82 -5.50
C ALA A 63 -5.39 -2.07 -6.64
N ILE A 64 -4.36 -1.26 -6.31
CA ILE A 64 -3.57 -0.54 -7.32
C ILE A 64 -2.59 -1.50 -8.03
N VAL A 65 -1.98 -2.44 -7.31
CA VAL A 65 -1.13 -3.47 -7.90
C VAL A 65 -1.91 -4.30 -8.92
N GLU A 66 -3.10 -4.77 -8.55
CA GLU A 66 -4.01 -5.55 -9.39
C GLU A 66 -4.49 -4.76 -10.61
N ALA A 67 -4.86 -3.48 -10.42
CA ALA A 67 -5.20 -2.58 -11.52
C ALA A 67 -4.01 -2.29 -12.47
N GLY A 68 -2.78 -2.40 -11.97
CA GLY A 68 -1.55 -2.29 -12.76
C GLY A 68 -1.20 -3.54 -13.57
N GLY A 69 -1.97 -4.63 -13.39
CA GLY A 69 -1.81 -5.90 -14.08
C GLY A 69 -0.88 -6.90 -13.40
N ALA A 70 -0.43 -6.63 -12.16
CA ALA A 70 0.34 -7.56 -11.34
C ALA A 70 -0.56 -8.25 -10.30
N ALA A 71 -0.16 -9.43 -9.85
CA ALA A 71 -0.68 -10.02 -8.62
C ALA A 71 0.04 -9.41 -7.40
N PHE A 72 -0.58 -9.51 -6.22
CA PHE A 72 0.09 -9.08 -5.00
C PHE A 72 1.37 -9.89 -4.69
N ALA A 73 1.44 -11.14 -5.19
CA ALA A 73 2.64 -11.97 -5.12
C ALA A 73 3.84 -11.41 -5.92
N ASP A 74 3.59 -10.49 -6.86
CA ASP A 74 4.65 -9.86 -7.66
C ASP A 74 5.20 -8.57 -7.01
N VAL A 75 4.72 -8.22 -5.81
CA VAL A 75 5.25 -7.12 -5.02
C VAL A 75 6.64 -7.51 -4.52
N MET A 76 7.63 -6.70 -4.89
CA MET A 76 9.03 -6.90 -4.53
C MET A 76 9.41 -6.13 -3.27
N MET A 77 8.75 -4.99 -3.02
CA MET A 77 9.07 -4.09 -1.90
C MET A 77 7.81 -3.45 -1.36
N LEU A 78 7.70 -3.39 -0.03
CA LEU A 78 6.78 -2.52 0.69
C LEU A 78 7.58 -1.57 1.58
N ARG A 79 7.30 -0.26 1.50
CA ARG A 79 7.87 0.74 2.43
C ARG A 79 6.77 1.16 3.39
N VAL A 80 7.01 0.98 4.67
CA VAL A 80 6.05 1.29 5.74
C VAL A 80 6.53 2.53 6.48
N TYR A 81 5.67 3.54 6.54
CA TYR A 81 5.88 4.77 7.29
C TYR A 81 4.89 4.76 8.45
N LEU A 82 5.40 4.70 9.68
CA LEU A 82 4.60 4.56 10.89
C LEU A 82 4.66 5.84 11.72
N ALA A 83 3.53 6.30 12.26
CA ALA A 83 3.49 7.54 13.04
C ALA A 83 4.16 7.39 14.41
N ASP A 84 3.97 6.23 15.06
CA ASP A 84 4.50 5.95 16.40
C ASP A 84 5.24 4.60 16.41
N ARG A 85 6.37 4.54 17.13
CA ARG A 85 7.12 3.29 17.36
C ARG A 85 6.33 2.30 18.20
N GLY A 86 5.47 2.77 19.11
CA GLY A 86 4.63 1.93 19.97
C GLY A 86 3.70 1.00 19.19
N ASP A 87 3.31 1.42 17.98
CA ASP A 87 2.41 0.67 17.11
C ASP A 87 3.10 -0.40 16.27
N PHE A 88 4.44 -0.49 16.31
CA PHE A 88 5.21 -1.33 15.40
C PHE A 88 4.84 -2.82 15.51
N ALA A 89 4.65 -3.33 16.73
CA ALA A 89 4.25 -4.73 16.94
C ALA A 89 2.83 -5.00 16.42
N ALA A 90 1.88 -4.10 16.69
CA ALA A 90 0.50 -4.22 16.25
C ALA A 90 0.36 -4.15 14.73
N MET A 91 1.11 -3.24 14.08
CA MET A 91 1.21 -3.16 12.62
C MET A 91 1.77 -4.46 12.02
N ASN A 92 2.85 -5.01 12.59
CA ASN A 92 3.46 -6.25 12.10
C ASN A 92 2.51 -7.44 12.12
N GLU A 93 1.71 -7.60 13.18
CA GLU A 93 0.73 -8.68 13.28
C GLU A 93 -0.24 -8.68 12.09
N VAL A 94 -0.80 -7.52 11.74
CA VAL A 94 -1.73 -7.39 10.60
C VAL A 94 -1.01 -7.50 9.27
N TYR A 95 0.19 -6.94 9.16
CA TYR A 95 1.02 -7.02 7.97
C TYR A 95 1.33 -8.48 7.63
N GLU A 96 1.77 -9.29 8.60
CA GLU A 96 2.08 -10.71 8.42
C GLU A 96 0.83 -11.52 8.03
N ALA A 97 -0.30 -11.27 8.71
CA ALA A 97 -1.57 -11.91 8.37
C ALA A 97 -2.02 -11.57 6.93
N PHE A 98 -1.88 -10.31 6.50
CA PHE A 98 -2.18 -9.88 5.14
C PHE A 98 -1.30 -10.59 4.11
N LEU A 99 0.01 -10.67 4.33
CA LEU A 99 0.91 -11.36 3.41
C LEU A 99 0.61 -12.86 3.33
N ALA A 100 0.32 -13.50 4.45
CA ALA A 100 -0.07 -14.90 4.49
C ALA A 100 -1.36 -15.15 3.69
N GLU A 101 -2.35 -14.26 3.81
CA GLU A 101 -3.61 -14.32 3.05
C GLU A 101 -3.40 -14.13 1.54
N ARG A 102 -2.63 -13.11 1.13
CA ARG A 102 -2.51 -12.72 -0.29
C ARG A 102 -1.45 -13.48 -1.06
N ILE A 103 -0.43 -14.01 -0.39
CA ILE A 103 0.68 -14.73 -1.02
C ILE A 103 0.58 -16.23 -0.76
N GLY A 104 0.05 -16.67 0.40
CA GLY A 104 -0.24 -18.08 0.67
C GLY A 104 0.99 -19.02 0.57
N GLY A 105 2.21 -18.49 0.67
CA GLY A 105 3.45 -19.24 0.42
C GLY A 105 3.76 -19.53 -1.05
N ALA A 106 2.99 -18.98 -2.00
CA ALA A 106 3.22 -19.13 -3.44
C ALA A 106 4.50 -18.41 -3.92
N ALA A 107 4.96 -17.40 -3.17
CA ALA A 107 6.16 -16.63 -3.45
C ALA A 107 6.83 -16.17 -2.13
N PRO A 108 8.12 -15.78 -2.17
CA PRO A 108 8.75 -15.08 -1.05
C PRO A 108 8.02 -13.78 -0.70
N TYR A 109 8.03 -13.39 0.57
CA TYR A 109 7.51 -12.09 0.99
C TYR A 109 8.35 -10.93 0.43
N PRO A 110 7.73 -9.76 0.17
CA PRO A 110 8.44 -8.59 -0.32
C PRO A 110 9.52 -8.13 0.65
N CYS A 111 10.59 -7.54 0.10
CA CYS A 111 11.51 -6.72 0.89
C CYS A 111 10.72 -5.63 1.64
N ARG A 112 11.20 -5.24 2.82
CA ARG A 112 10.53 -4.21 3.62
C ARG A 112 11.52 -3.25 4.26
N THR A 113 11.17 -1.96 4.19
CA THR A 113 11.75 -0.92 5.06
C THR A 113 10.62 -0.34 5.91
N THR A 114 10.84 -0.20 7.21
CA THR A 114 9.92 0.52 8.10
C THR A 114 10.63 1.68 8.77
N VAL A 115 10.05 2.87 8.68
CA VAL A 115 10.53 4.08 9.35
C VAL A 115 9.43 4.69 10.22
N VAL A 116 9.85 5.40 11.27
CA VAL A 116 8.93 6.17 12.12
C VAL A 116 9.05 7.63 11.73
N CYS A 117 7.93 8.28 11.36
CA CYS A 117 7.90 9.67 10.91
C CYS A 117 6.51 10.30 11.06
N THR A 118 6.43 11.63 11.01
CA THR A 118 5.15 12.34 10.91
C THR A 118 4.50 12.11 9.55
N LEU A 119 3.20 11.80 9.54
CA LEU A 119 2.41 11.53 8.33
C LEU A 119 1.62 12.77 7.86
N PRO A 120 1.18 12.84 6.59
CA PRO A 120 0.55 14.03 6.02
C PRO A 120 -0.79 14.44 6.67
N ARG A 121 -1.48 13.51 7.32
CA ARG A 121 -2.76 13.73 8.03
C ARG A 121 -2.66 13.22 9.45
N ALA A 122 -3.28 13.94 10.38
CA ALA A 122 -3.22 13.62 11.82
C ALA A 122 -3.94 12.32 12.16
N GLU A 123 -4.92 11.93 11.34
CA GLU A 123 -5.69 10.70 11.47
C GLU A 123 -4.91 9.45 11.05
N MET A 124 -3.81 9.63 10.29
CA MET A 124 -3.00 8.52 9.80
C MET A 124 -2.00 8.05 10.85
N LEU A 125 -1.98 6.73 11.07
CA LEU A 125 -0.99 6.03 11.88
C LEU A 125 0.00 5.25 11.01
N VAL A 126 -0.38 4.94 9.77
CA VAL A 126 0.45 4.19 8.82
C VAL A 126 0.21 4.64 7.38
N GLU A 127 1.29 4.73 6.61
CA GLU A 127 1.30 4.91 5.15
C GLU A 127 2.20 3.83 4.52
N ILE A 128 1.77 3.24 3.40
CA ILE A 128 2.53 2.18 2.73
C ILE A 128 2.57 2.41 1.22
N ASP A 129 3.75 2.31 0.64
CA ASP A 129 3.94 2.27 -0.81
C ASP A 129 4.47 0.90 -1.26
N ALA A 130 4.45 0.66 -2.57
CA ALA A 130 4.90 -0.59 -3.14
C ALA A 130 5.72 -0.43 -4.44
N LEU A 131 6.61 -1.39 -4.66
CA LEU A 131 7.21 -1.69 -5.97
C LEU A 131 6.86 -3.13 -6.35
N ALA A 132 6.31 -3.32 -7.54
CA ALA A 132 5.97 -4.61 -8.11
C ALA A 132 6.55 -4.78 -9.51
N CYS A 133 6.63 -6.02 -9.97
CA CYS A 133 6.96 -6.39 -11.34
C CYS A 133 5.71 -6.95 -12.03
N VAL A 134 5.47 -6.57 -13.28
CA VAL A 134 4.32 -7.02 -14.07
C VAL A 134 4.85 -7.87 -15.22
N ASP A 135 5.16 -9.14 -14.95
CA ASP A 135 5.66 -10.12 -15.95
C ASP A 135 5.26 -11.56 -15.58
#